data_AF-A0A958H220-F1
#
_entry.id   AF-A0A958H220-F1
#
_cell.length_a   1.000
_cell.length_b   1.000
_cell.length_c   1.000
_cell.angle_alpha   90.00
_cell.angle_beta   90.00
_cell.angle_gamma   90.00
#
_symmetry.space_group_name_H-M   'P 1'
#
loop_
_entity.id
_entity.type
_entity.pdbx_description
1 polymer ?
#
loop_
_entity_poly.entity_id
_entity_poly.type
_entity_poly.pdbx_seq_one_letter_code
_entity_poly.pdbx_strand_id
1 'polypeptide(L)'
;MSGKVARLQAIAQTITYKLPTPINYTEEPTGELFGAHVFSLPVMKERLPKHVYKSLLKTIKDGTPLDITTADAIASAMKAWAMEKGATHYGHIFYPLTGLTAEKNDSFYSPNDEGGVISEFSGETLIQQEPDGSSFPTGGIRMTHEARGYTAWDVTSPAYLMENPNGLTLTIPSAFVSWTGEALDKKTPMQRSMPAVN
;
A
#
# COMPACT_ATOMS: atom_id res chain seq x y z
N MET A 1 37.37 13.79 14.95
CA MET A 1 37.01 15.09 14.35
C MET A 1 35.89 14.99 13.28
N SER A 2 34.87 14.14 13.46
CA SER A 2 33.79 13.95 12.47
C SER A 2 32.54 14.82 12.73
N GLY A 3 32.17 15.02 14.00
CA GLY A 3 30.94 15.75 14.36
C GLY A 3 30.89 17.24 13.98
N LYS A 4 32.04 17.91 13.79
CA LYS A 4 32.07 19.33 13.40
C LYS A 4 31.63 19.53 11.95
N VAL A 5 31.99 18.62 11.05
CA VAL A 5 31.65 18.69 9.62
C VAL A 5 30.16 18.40 9.42
N ALA A 6 29.66 17.32 10.02
CA ALA A 6 28.23 16.97 9.96
C ALA A 6 27.33 18.10 10.49
N ARG A 7 27.73 18.74 11.60
CA ARG A 7 27.00 19.88 12.16
C ARG A 7 26.99 21.10 11.21
N LEU A 8 28.12 21.42 10.58
CA LEU A 8 28.20 22.54 9.64
C LEU A 8 27.38 22.27 8.36
N GLN A 9 27.37 21.02 7.89
CA GLN A 9 26.53 20.61 6.76
C GLN A 9 25.04 20.70 7.08
N ALA A 10 24.63 20.27 8.28
CA ALA A 10 23.23 20.39 8.72
C ALA A 10 22.79 21.87 8.78
N ILE A 11 23.63 22.75 9.35
CA ILE A 11 23.37 24.20 9.38
C ILE A 11 23.26 24.77 7.96
N ALA A 12 24.17 24.40 7.05
CA ALA A 12 24.11 24.84 5.67
C ALA A 12 22.81 24.38 4.98
N GLN A 13 22.41 23.12 5.15
CA GLN A 13 21.18 22.58 4.59
C GLN A 13 19.93 23.31 5.10
N THR A 14 19.87 23.65 6.39
CA THR A 14 18.77 24.43 6.97
C THR A 14 18.69 25.82 6.35
N ILE A 15 19.83 26.49 6.16
CA ILE A 15 19.88 27.84 5.57
C ILE A 15 19.47 27.81 4.08
N THR A 16 19.82 26.74 3.36
CA THR A 16 19.51 26.60 1.93
C THR A 16 18.16 25.94 1.64
N TYR A 17 17.42 25.51 2.67
CA TYR A 17 16.13 24.85 2.48
C TYR A 17 15.12 25.82 1.86
N LYS A 18 14.63 25.48 0.68
CA LYS A 18 13.54 26.21 0.03
C LYS A 18 12.22 25.57 0.43
N LEU A 19 11.30 26.40 0.91
CA LEU A 19 9.93 25.96 1.13
C LEU A 19 9.35 25.47 -0.21
N PRO A 20 8.56 24.38 -0.21
CA PRO A 20 7.80 24.00 -1.38
C PRO A 20 6.87 25.14 -1.78
N THR A 21 6.59 25.24 -3.08
CA THR A 21 5.68 26.25 -3.61
C THR A 21 4.31 26.08 -2.92
N PRO A 22 3.75 27.15 -2.31
CA PRO A 22 2.43 27.07 -1.72
C PRO A 22 1.38 26.72 -2.77
N ILE A 23 0.44 25.85 -2.41
CA ILE A 23 -0.72 25.54 -3.27
C ILE A 23 -1.58 26.80 -3.39
N ASN A 24 -1.94 27.16 -4.61
CA ASN A 24 -2.85 28.26 -4.86
C ASN A 24 -4.30 27.80 -4.71
N TYR A 25 -4.85 27.90 -3.49
CA TYR A 25 -6.20 27.42 -3.19
C TYR A 25 -7.35 28.13 -3.94
N THR A 26 -7.08 29.22 -4.67
CA THR A 26 -8.08 29.84 -5.55
C THR A 26 -8.13 29.19 -6.93
N GLU A 27 -7.00 28.64 -7.40
CA GLU A 27 -6.89 27.91 -8.67
C GLU A 27 -7.11 26.41 -8.47
N GLU A 28 -6.77 25.89 -7.30
CA GLU A 28 -6.95 24.50 -6.89
C GLU A 28 -7.80 24.42 -5.62
N PRO A 29 -9.14 24.40 -5.76
CA PRO A 29 -10.04 24.33 -4.61
C PRO A 29 -9.78 23.08 -3.77
N THR A 30 -9.74 23.24 -2.44
CA THR A 30 -9.48 22.15 -1.50
C THR A 30 -10.47 20.98 -1.61
N GLY A 31 -11.70 21.25 -2.04
CA GLY A 31 -12.70 20.22 -2.30
C GLY A 31 -12.34 19.27 -3.43
N GLU A 32 -11.61 19.75 -4.46
CA GLU A 32 -11.14 18.94 -5.58
C GLU A 32 -9.87 18.15 -5.20
N LEU A 33 -9.05 18.71 -4.30
CA LEU A 33 -7.85 18.05 -3.78
C LEU A 33 -8.17 16.94 -2.76
N PHE A 34 -9.25 17.12 -1.99
CA PHE A 34 -9.61 16.18 -0.94
C PHE A 34 -9.96 14.79 -1.50
N GLY A 35 -9.16 13.78 -1.14
CA GLY A 35 -9.37 12.41 -1.60
C GLY A 35 -9.00 12.17 -3.06
N ALA A 36 -8.38 13.14 -3.76
CA ALA A 36 -7.99 13.01 -5.16
C ALA A 36 -7.03 11.84 -5.43
N HIS A 37 -6.26 11.45 -4.42
CA HIS A 37 -5.30 10.34 -4.45
C HIS A 37 -5.81 9.09 -3.71
N VAL A 38 -7.11 8.96 -3.46
CA VAL A 38 -7.68 7.79 -2.78
C VAL A 38 -8.55 7.01 -3.75
N PHE A 39 -8.30 5.71 -3.86
CA PHE A 39 -9.15 4.78 -4.62
C PHE A 39 -10.42 4.49 -3.82
N SER A 40 -11.27 5.51 -3.69
CA SER A 40 -12.42 5.55 -2.79
C SER A 40 -13.63 4.79 -3.36
N LEU A 41 -14.66 4.55 -2.54
CA LEU A 41 -15.89 3.87 -2.98
C LEU A 41 -16.57 4.52 -4.20
N PRO A 42 -16.63 5.87 -4.34
CA PRO A 42 -17.11 6.50 -5.57
C PRO A 42 -16.25 6.14 -6.80
N VAL A 43 -14.92 6.24 -6.68
CA VAL A 43 -13.98 5.89 -7.76
C VAL A 43 -14.11 4.43 -8.15
N MET A 44 -14.21 3.53 -7.16
CA MET A 44 -14.46 2.10 -7.37
C MET A 44 -15.78 1.86 -8.09
N LYS A 45 -16.85 2.60 -7.75
CA LYS A 45 -18.17 2.45 -8.38
C LYS A 45 -18.17 2.87 -9.85
N GLU A 46 -17.37 3.87 -10.20
CA GLU A 46 -17.23 4.35 -11.58
C GLU A 46 -16.39 3.40 -12.43
N ARG A 47 -15.36 2.79 -11.85
CA ARG A 47 -14.38 1.97 -12.58
C ARG A 47 -14.69 0.48 -12.60
N LEU A 48 -15.39 -0.05 -11.60
CA LEU A 48 -15.67 -1.47 -11.49
C LEU A 48 -17.01 -1.85 -12.13
N PRO A 49 -17.10 -3.04 -12.75
CA PRO A 49 -18.38 -3.59 -13.14
C PRO A 49 -19.34 -3.68 -11.95
N LYS A 50 -20.64 -3.46 -12.20
CA LYS A 50 -21.68 -3.41 -11.16
C LYS A 50 -21.70 -4.64 -10.23
N HIS A 51 -21.40 -5.83 -10.76
CA HIS A 51 -21.37 -7.06 -9.97
C HIS A 51 -20.14 -7.13 -9.06
N VAL A 52 -18.95 -6.76 -9.58
CA VAL A 52 -17.69 -6.67 -8.82
C VAL A 52 -17.83 -5.66 -7.68
N TYR A 53 -18.35 -4.47 -7.96
CA TYR A 53 -18.57 -3.44 -6.95
C TYR A 53 -19.51 -3.91 -5.83
N LYS A 54 -20.59 -4.62 -6.18
CA LYS A 54 -21.50 -5.21 -5.19
C LYS A 54 -20.82 -6.30 -4.35
N SER A 55 -20.01 -7.15 -4.97
CA SER A 55 -19.23 -8.18 -4.28
C SER A 55 -18.27 -7.55 -3.27
N LEU A 56 -17.50 -6.53 -3.71
CA LEU A 56 -16.60 -5.76 -2.86
C LEU A 56 -17.31 -5.12 -1.66
N LEU A 57 -18.47 -4.49 -1.88
CA LEU A 57 -19.26 -3.91 -0.79
C LEU A 57 -19.70 -4.97 0.23
N LYS A 58 -19.98 -6.19 -0.22
CA LYS A 58 -20.31 -7.31 0.66
C LYS A 58 -19.09 -7.73 1.48
N THR A 59 -17.92 -7.86 0.86
CA THR A 59 -16.65 -8.12 1.55
C THR A 59 -16.36 -7.07 2.62
N ILE A 60 -16.57 -5.78 2.31
CA ILE A 60 -16.34 -4.66 3.25
C ILE A 60 -17.32 -4.69 4.43
N LYS A 61 -18.61 -4.97 4.18
CA LYS A 61 -19.66 -4.88 5.21
C LYS A 61 -19.82 -6.15 6.03
N ASP A 62 -19.80 -7.28 5.36
CA ASP A 62 -20.16 -8.59 5.93
C ASP A 62 -18.92 -9.44 6.25
N GLY A 63 -17.71 -8.98 5.87
CA GLY A 63 -16.46 -9.72 6.06
C GLY A 63 -16.38 -11.00 5.22
N THR A 64 -17.15 -11.10 4.12
CA THR A 64 -17.09 -12.27 3.24
C THR A 64 -15.75 -12.34 2.51
N PRO A 65 -15.17 -13.53 2.29
CA PRO A 65 -13.91 -13.67 1.54
C PRO A 65 -13.98 -12.99 0.17
N LEU A 66 -12.90 -12.31 -0.21
CA LEU A 66 -12.74 -11.75 -1.55
C LEU A 66 -12.35 -12.88 -2.51
N ASP A 67 -13.20 -13.17 -3.49
CA ASP A 67 -12.89 -14.19 -4.50
C ASP A 67 -11.87 -13.67 -5.52
N ILE A 68 -11.10 -14.59 -6.10
CA ILE A 68 -10.01 -14.24 -7.03
C ILE A 68 -10.50 -13.48 -8.27
N THR A 69 -11.69 -13.81 -8.79
CA THR A 69 -12.23 -13.14 -9.98
C THR A 69 -12.61 -11.68 -9.71
N THR A 70 -13.20 -11.40 -8.55
CA THR A 70 -13.47 -10.04 -8.07
C THR A 70 -12.15 -9.32 -7.79
N ALA A 71 -11.17 -9.98 -7.17
CA ALA A 71 -9.86 -9.42 -6.88
C ALA A 71 -9.09 -9.02 -8.15
N ASP A 72 -9.09 -9.86 -9.20
CA ASP A 72 -8.44 -9.55 -10.48
C ASP A 72 -9.07 -8.34 -11.17
N ALA A 73 -10.41 -8.26 -11.15
CA ALA A 73 -11.12 -7.10 -11.68
C ALA A 73 -10.78 -5.81 -10.91
N ILE A 74 -10.67 -5.90 -9.58
CA ILE A 74 -10.25 -4.78 -8.73
C ILE A 74 -8.80 -4.39 -9.00
N ALA A 75 -7.89 -5.35 -9.06
CA ALA A 75 -6.48 -5.12 -9.34
C ALA A 75 -6.31 -4.41 -10.68
N SER A 76 -6.95 -4.91 -11.74
CA SER A 76 -6.91 -4.28 -13.06
C SER A 76 -7.39 -2.82 -13.03
N ALA A 77 -8.53 -2.54 -12.38
CA ALA A 77 -9.06 -1.19 -12.26
C ALA A 77 -8.19 -0.27 -11.39
N MET A 78 -7.63 -0.80 -10.30
CA MET A 78 -6.75 -0.08 -9.37
C MET A 78 -5.42 0.27 -10.04
N LYS A 79 -4.82 -0.66 -10.80
CA LYS A 79 -3.63 -0.42 -11.62
C LYS A 79 -3.89 0.67 -12.66
N ALA A 80 -4.96 0.55 -13.44
CA ALA A 80 -5.29 1.54 -14.47
C ALA A 80 -5.46 2.94 -13.85
N TRP A 81 -6.22 3.04 -12.76
CA TRP A 81 -6.40 4.31 -12.03
C TRP A 81 -5.08 4.89 -11.49
N ALA A 82 -4.22 4.06 -10.92
CA ALA A 82 -2.94 4.49 -10.38
C ALA A 82 -1.99 4.98 -11.48
N MET A 83 -1.89 4.23 -12.59
CA MET A 83 -1.05 4.56 -13.73
C MET A 83 -1.54 5.81 -14.47
N GLU A 84 -2.85 6.03 -14.60
CA GLU A 84 -3.42 7.28 -15.14
C GLU A 84 -2.99 8.51 -14.34
N LYS A 85 -2.74 8.35 -13.05
CA LYS A 85 -2.22 9.40 -12.15
C LYS A 85 -0.69 9.46 -12.10
N GLY A 86 0.00 8.64 -12.90
CA GLY A 86 1.46 8.63 -12.99
C GLY A 86 2.17 7.74 -11.97
N ALA A 87 1.45 6.83 -11.30
CA ALA A 87 2.09 5.86 -10.42
C ALA A 87 2.91 4.84 -11.21
N THR A 88 4.13 4.57 -10.75
CA THR A 88 5.07 3.62 -11.41
C THR A 88 5.31 2.37 -10.57
N HIS A 89 5.00 2.44 -9.27
CA HIS A 89 5.18 1.37 -8.30
C HIS A 89 3.90 1.16 -7.51
N TYR A 90 3.78 0.00 -6.89
CA TYR A 90 2.82 -0.27 -5.84
C TYR A 90 3.53 -0.87 -4.63
N GLY A 91 2.91 -0.78 -3.46
CA GLY A 91 3.45 -1.38 -2.26
C GLY A 91 2.41 -1.66 -1.21
N HIS A 92 2.60 -2.76 -0.50
CA HIS A 92 1.77 -3.12 0.64
C HIS A 92 2.34 -2.48 1.90
N ILE A 93 1.59 -1.55 2.48
CA ILE A 93 1.96 -0.88 3.73
C ILE A 93 1.34 -1.60 4.92
N PHE A 94 2.17 -1.91 5.92
CA PHE A 94 1.73 -2.54 7.15
C PHE A 94 2.57 -2.07 8.33
N TYR A 95 2.06 -2.29 9.54
CA TYR A 95 2.65 -1.80 10.79
C TYR A 95 3.04 -2.97 11.69
N PRO A 96 4.22 -3.58 11.47
CA PRO A 96 4.68 -4.72 12.23
C PRO A 96 4.90 -4.40 13.71
N LEU A 97 4.98 -5.44 14.54
CA LEU A 97 5.25 -5.31 15.98
C LEU A 97 6.67 -4.82 16.32
N THR A 98 7.52 -4.58 15.33
CA THR A 98 8.88 -4.01 15.50
C THR A 98 8.87 -2.52 15.81
N GLY A 99 7.72 -1.85 15.72
CA GLY A 99 7.57 -0.43 16.06
C GLY A 99 7.87 0.55 14.91
N LEU A 100 8.30 0.05 13.75
CA LEU A 100 8.49 0.82 12.52
C LEU A 100 7.45 0.43 11.47
N THR A 101 7.15 1.32 10.54
CA THR A 101 6.35 1.01 9.35
C THR A 101 7.18 0.16 8.39
N ALA A 102 6.55 -0.82 7.75
CA ALA A 102 7.14 -1.59 6.67
C ALA A 102 6.32 -1.40 5.40
N GLU A 103 7.02 -1.24 4.28
CA GLU A 103 6.45 -1.18 2.94
C GLU A 103 7.40 -1.94 2.01
N LYS A 104 6.85 -2.85 1.22
CA LYS A 104 7.56 -3.47 0.10
C LYS A 104 7.08 -2.78 -1.17
N ASN A 105 8.00 -2.18 -1.92
CA ASN A 105 7.72 -1.52 -3.18
C ASN A 105 8.06 -2.46 -4.34
N ASP A 106 7.07 -2.76 -5.18
CA ASP A 106 7.19 -3.54 -6.40
C ASP A 106 6.85 -2.63 -7.60
N SER A 107 7.46 -2.87 -8.76
CA SER A 107 7.14 -2.10 -9.98
C SER A 107 5.86 -2.61 -10.61
N PHE A 108 5.07 -1.71 -11.23
CA PHE A 108 4.03 -2.15 -12.16
C PHE A 108 4.60 -2.77 -13.43
N TYR A 109 5.85 -2.49 -13.76
CA TYR A 109 6.46 -2.88 -15.03
C TYR A 109 7.37 -4.09 -14.88
N SER A 110 7.15 -5.09 -15.72
CA SER A 110 8.01 -6.27 -15.87
C SER A 110 8.55 -6.33 -17.30
N PRO A 111 9.82 -6.68 -17.52
CA PRO A 111 10.33 -6.94 -18.86
C PRO A 111 9.63 -8.16 -19.46
N ASN A 112 9.27 -8.10 -20.73
CA ASN A 112 8.74 -9.27 -21.45
C ASN A 112 9.86 -9.99 -22.23
N ASP A 113 9.60 -11.23 -22.62
CA ASP A 113 10.56 -12.07 -23.36
C ASP A 113 10.90 -11.52 -24.76
N GLU A 114 10.13 -10.55 -25.25
CA GLU A 114 10.28 -9.92 -26.57
C GLU A 114 11.08 -8.59 -26.50
N GLY A 115 11.62 -8.22 -25.33
CA GLY A 115 12.38 -6.99 -25.14
C GLY A 115 11.56 -5.71 -24.96
N GLY A 116 10.25 -5.85 -24.80
CA GLY A 116 9.30 -4.82 -24.38
C GLY A 116 9.00 -4.86 -22.87
N VAL A 117 7.95 -4.13 -22.48
CA VAL A 117 7.51 -4.01 -21.09
C VAL A 117 6.03 -4.35 -21.00
N ILE A 118 5.66 -5.16 -20.02
CA ILE A 118 4.26 -5.44 -19.65
C ILE A 118 3.97 -4.83 -18.29
N SER A 119 2.71 -4.44 -18.08
CA SER A 119 2.27 -3.95 -16.77
C SER A 119 1.51 -5.03 -16.01
N GLU A 120 1.97 -5.38 -14.82
CA GLU A 120 1.47 -6.50 -14.03
C GLU A 120 0.99 -6.03 -12.66
N PHE A 121 -0.23 -6.41 -12.31
CA PHE A 121 -0.83 -6.27 -10.99
C PHE A 121 -2.07 -7.16 -10.96
N SER A 122 -2.04 -8.24 -10.19
CA SER A 122 -3.07 -9.29 -10.19
C SER A 122 -3.89 -9.27 -8.90
N GLY A 123 -5.03 -9.94 -8.89
CA GLY A 123 -5.84 -10.12 -7.69
C GLY A 123 -5.15 -10.94 -6.60
N GLU A 124 -4.21 -11.80 -6.98
CA GLU A 124 -3.41 -12.58 -6.02
C GLU A 124 -2.62 -11.69 -5.08
N THR A 125 -2.02 -10.59 -5.57
CA THR A 125 -1.29 -9.65 -4.71
C THR A 125 -2.20 -8.96 -3.70
N LEU A 126 -3.48 -8.74 -4.04
CA LEU A 126 -4.46 -8.17 -3.12
C LEU A 126 -4.89 -9.17 -2.03
N ILE A 127 -5.09 -10.44 -2.38
CA ILE A 127 -5.56 -11.46 -1.44
C ILE A 127 -4.43 -11.92 -0.51
N GLN A 128 -3.29 -12.27 -1.08
CA GLN A 128 -2.14 -12.80 -0.35
C GLN A 128 -0.87 -12.54 -1.15
N GLN A 129 -0.09 -11.56 -0.72
CA GLN A 129 1.26 -11.35 -1.23
C GLN A 129 2.28 -11.95 -0.25
N GLU A 130 3.37 -12.51 -0.79
CA GLU A 130 4.57 -12.81 -0.02
C GLU A 130 5.45 -11.54 0.04
N PRO A 131 5.43 -10.77 1.15
CA PRO A 131 6.54 -9.89 1.44
C PRO A 131 7.78 -10.78 1.62
N ASP A 132 8.90 -10.37 1.04
CA ASP A 132 10.19 -11.03 1.29
C ASP A 132 10.59 -10.82 2.75
N GLY A 133 9.96 -11.59 3.64
CA GLY A 133 10.08 -11.49 5.08
C GLY A 133 11.35 -12.13 5.63
N SER A 134 12.21 -12.63 4.76
CA SER A 134 13.52 -13.20 5.12
C SER A 134 14.41 -12.20 5.87
N SER A 135 14.16 -10.90 5.69
CA SER A 135 14.89 -9.80 6.31
C SER A 135 14.35 -9.39 7.70
N PHE A 136 13.19 -9.87 8.13
CA PHE A 136 12.70 -9.58 9.49
C PHE A 136 13.45 -10.42 10.53
N PRO A 137 13.91 -9.82 11.64
CA PRO A 137 14.69 -10.53 12.65
C PRO A 137 13.86 -11.66 13.28
N THR A 138 14.26 -12.91 13.03
CA THR A 138 13.59 -14.12 13.54
C THR A 138 14.05 -14.54 14.93
N GLY A 139 14.95 -13.77 15.56
CA GLY A 139 15.52 -14.11 16.87
C GLY A 139 16.33 -15.41 16.89
N GLY A 140 16.66 -16.02 15.75
CA GLY A 140 17.50 -17.21 15.66
C GLY A 140 16.87 -18.53 16.14
N ILE A 141 15.57 -18.55 16.43
CA ILE A 141 14.88 -19.71 17.05
C ILE A 141 14.05 -20.54 16.04
N ARG A 142 13.86 -20.09 14.79
CA ARG A 142 13.01 -20.77 13.79
C ARG A 142 13.76 -21.14 12.50
N MET A 143 13.36 -22.25 11.86
CA MET A 143 13.82 -22.60 10.51
C MET A 143 13.38 -21.51 9.52
N THR A 144 14.23 -21.16 8.55
CA THR A 144 14.05 -20.00 7.64
C THR A 144 12.74 -20.01 6.85
N HIS A 145 12.11 -21.18 6.66
CA HIS A 145 10.82 -21.31 5.98
C HIS A 145 9.62 -20.87 6.85
N GLU A 146 9.71 -20.99 8.18
CA GLU A 146 8.64 -20.63 9.13
C GLU A 146 8.63 -19.15 9.50
N ALA A 147 9.63 -18.40 9.01
CA ALA A 147 9.75 -16.96 9.15
C ALA A 147 8.97 -16.18 8.08
N ARG A 148 8.29 -16.87 7.16
CA ARG A 148 7.49 -16.24 6.11
C ARG A 148 6.29 -15.53 6.72
N GLY A 149 6.17 -14.26 6.40
CA GLY A 149 4.96 -13.50 6.64
C GLY A 149 4.21 -13.26 5.33
N TYR A 150 2.92 -12.98 5.45
CA TYR A 150 2.00 -12.78 4.34
C TYR A 150 1.25 -11.47 4.56
N THR A 151 1.12 -10.69 3.49
CA THR A 151 0.29 -9.49 3.48
C THR A 151 -1.03 -9.76 2.77
N ALA A 152 -2.12 -9.25 3.33
CA ALA A 152 -3.43 -9.27 2.70
C ALA A 152 -4.00 -7.85 2.71
N TRP A 153 -4.57 -7.39 1.60
CA TRP A 153 -5.22 -6.08 1.55
C TRP A 153 -6.39 -6.02 2.53
N ASP A 154 -6.40 -5.01 3.39
CA ASP A 154 -7.56 -4.66 4.18
C ASP A 154 -8.53 -3.85 3.33
N VAL A 155 -9.55 -4.52 2.80
CA VAL A 155 -10.60 -3.89 1.97
C VAL A 155 -11.37 -2.78 2.66
N THR A 156 -11.34 -2.70 4.00
CA THR A 156 -12.00 -1.61 4.76
C THR A 156 -11.20 -0.31 4.71
N SER A 157 -9.91 -0.39 4.33
CA SER A 157 -9.02 0.75 4.14
C SER A 157 -8.74 0.93 2.63
N PRO A 158 -9.17 2.04 2.00
CA PRO A 158 -8.96 2.23 0.57
C PRO A 158 -7.47 2.37 0.25
N ALA A 159 -7.06 1.83 -0.90
CA ALA A 159 -5.74 2.09 -1.45
C ALA A 159 -5.62 3.57 -1.84
N TYR A 160 -4.41 4.10 -1.77
CA TYR A 160 -4.15 5.51 -2.05
C TYR A 160 -2.81 5.69 -2.75
N LEU A 161 -2.62 6.83 -3.39
CA LEU A 161 -1.34 7.21 -3.99
C LEU A 161 -0.55 8.03 -2.98
N MET A 162 0.69 7.63 -2.77
CA MET A 162 1.66 8.38 -1.98
C MET A 162 2.65 9.05 -2.94
N GLU A 163 2.74 10.38 -2.83
CA GLU A 163 3.77 11.13 -3.53
C GLU A 163 5.09 11.01 -2.79
N ASN A 164 6.11 10.50 -3.49
CA ASN A 164 7.48 10.46 -3.01
C ASN A 164 8.36 11.33 -3.90
N PRO A 165 9.53 11.79 -3.43
CA PRO A 165 10.49 12.52 -4.26
C PRO A 165 10.88 11.79 -5.57
N ASN A 166 10.72 10.47 -5.59
CA ASN A 166 11.07 9.59 -6.70
C ASN A 166 9.86 9.19 -7.59
N GLY A 167 8.66 9.74 -7.33
CA GLY A 167 7.44 9.47 -8.09
C GLY A 167 6.25 9.07 -7.21
N LEU A 168 5.14 8.72 -7.87
CA LEU A 168 3.93 8.24 -7.18
C LEU A 168 3.96 6.72 -7.01
N THR A 169 3.58 6.27 -5.82
CA THR A 169 3.43 4.85 -5.48
C THR A 169 1.98 4.57 -5.09
N LEU A 170 1.39 3.49 -5.62
CA LEU A 170 0.13 2.94 -5.12
C LEU A 170 0.36 2.21 -3.81
N THR A 171 -0.10 2.79 -2.71
CA THR A 171 0.00 2.22 -1.38
C THR A 171 -1.27 1.45 -1.02
N ILE A 172 -1.11 0.17 -0.70
CA ILE A 172 -2.18 -0.79 -0.39
C ILE A 172 -2.13 -1.11 1.12
N PRO A 173 -3.11 -0.65 1.92
CA PRO A 173 -3.12 -0.93 3.36
C PRO A 173 -3.33 -2.42 3.63
N SER A 174 -2.38 -3.06 4.30
CA SER A 174 -2.43 -4.51 4.50
C SER A 174 -2.35 -4.94 5.96
N ALA A 175 -2.96 -6.09 6.23
CA ALA A 175 -2.69 -6.89 7.40
C ALA A 175 -1.45 -7.75 7.17
N PHE A 176 -0.65 -8.01 8.21
CA PHE A 176 0.55 -8.85 8.14
C PHE A 176 0.50 -9.98 9.16
N VAL A 177 0.56 -11.22 8.65
CA VAL A 177 0.42 -12.45 9.44
C VAL A 177 1.54 -13.43 9.14
N SER A 178 1.88 -14.27 10.11
CA SER A 178 2.80 -15.39 9.91
C SER A 178 2.17 -16.50 9.05
N TRP A 179 2.99 -17.42 8.54
CA TRP A 179 2.53 -18.68 7.94
C TRP A 179 1.54 -19.47 8.83
N THR A 180 1.71 -19.42 10.16
CA THR A 180 0.83 -20.09 11.12
C THR A 180 -0.43 -19.29 11.47
N GLY A 181 -0.64 -18.11 10.87
CA GLY A 181 -1.80 -17.25 11.09
C GLY A 181 -1.71 -16.36 12.34
N GLU A 182 -0.58 -16.36 13.04
CA GLU A 182 -0.28 -15.42 14.12
C GLU A 182 -0.20 -14.00 13.54
N ALA A 183 -0.84 -13.03 14.21
CA ALA A 183 -0.76 -11.63 13.81
C ALA A 183 0.64 -11.07 14.09
N LEU A 184 1.28 -10.53 13.05
CA LEU A 184 2.61 -9.91 13.13
C LEU A 184 2.56 -8.38 13.03
N ASP A 185 1.35 -7.82 13.03
CA ASP A 185 1.08 -6.39 12.96
C ASP A 185 0.17 -5.87 14.08
N LYS A 186 0.02 -4.55 14.12
CA LYS A 186 -0.90 -3.85 15.02
C LYS A 186 -2.34 -3.83 14.50
N LYS A 187 -2.53 -3.96 13.19
CA LYS A 187 -3.84 -3.79 12.53
C LYS A 187 -4.76 -4.98 12.77
N THR A 188 -4.25 -6.22 12.66
CA THR A 188 -5.05 -7.43 12.84
C THR A 188 -5.66 -7.52 14.26
N PRO A 189 -4.90 -7.30 15.36
CA PRO A 189 -5.49 -7.30 16.70
C PRO A 189 -6.52 -6.17 16.90
N MET A 190 -6.24 -4.98 16.36
CA MET A 190 -7.17 -3.84 16.42
C MET A 190 -8.52 -4.18 15.75
N GLN A 191 -8.49 -4.72 14.54
CA GLN A 191 -9.71 -5.13 13.82
C GLN A 191 -10.48 -6.23 14.56
N ARG A 192 -9.78 -7.21 15.15
CA ARG A 192 -10.42 -8.26 15.96
C ARG A 192 -11.07 -7.73 17.24
N SER A 193 -10.54 -6.66 17.82
CA SER A 193 -11.09 -6.06 19.04
C SER A 193 -12.31 -5.16 18.79
N MET A 194 -12.44 -4.60 17.58
CA MET A 194 -13.46 -3.61 17.26
C MET A 194 -14.91 -4.13 17.47
N PRO A 195 -15.28 -5.37 17.08
CA PRO A 195 -16.60 -5.93 17.37
C PRO A 195 -16.87 -6.22 18.85
N ALA A 196 -15.83 -6.32 19.69
CA ALA A 196 -15.99 -6.59 21.12
C ALA A 196 -16.26 -5.30 21.92
N VAL A 197 -16.01 -4.13 21.32
CA VAL A 197 -16.13 -2.81 21.97
C VAL A 197 -17.35 -2.03 21.45
N ASN A 198 -17.90 -2.41 20.28
CA ASN A 198 -19.08 -1.80 19.65
C ASN A 198 -20.33 -2.65 19.85
#